data_AF-A0A7S2VZM8-F1
#
_entry.id   AF-A0A7S2VZM8-F1
#
_cell.length_a   1.000
_cell.length_b   1.000
_cell.length_c   1.000
_cell.angle_alpha   90.00
_cell.angle_beta   90.00
_cell.angle_gamma   90.00
#
_symmetry.space_group_name_H-M   'P 1'
#
loop_
_entity.id
_entity.type
_entity.pdbx_description
1 polymer ?
#
loop_
_entity_poly.entity_id
_entity_poly.type
_entity_poly.pdbx_seq_one_letter_code
_entity_poly.pdbx_strand_id
1 'polypeptide(L)'
;NICDRKGSSSDDVSKNFIEAKEPYKSRGGLKERRKKWKFAFDNVFSPSHDQDDVWTVTEPLVQSTIDGYNVCLFAYGQTGSGKTYTMLGDKTNPGIITRAVEKLFAVKTEMETTSMNSTKVHISVELLEIYNEQVRDLLSRKTNSGYKEVQLRLNSNEATVNIVVE
;
A
#
# COMPACT_ATOMS: atom_id res chain seq x y z
N ASN A 1 20.22 -2.53 -13.96
CA ASN A 1 19.74 -3.71 -14.71
C ASN A 1 19.92 -4.97 -13.88
N ILE A 2 19.04 -5.20 -12.89
CA ILE A 2 19.15 -6.28 -11.88
C ILE A 2 18.21 -7.46 -12.13
N CYS A 3 17.37 -7.40 -13.17
CA CYS A 3 16.40 -8.46 -13.46
C CYS A 3 16.63 -9.03 -14.87
N ASP A 4 17.26 -10.20 -14.96
CA ASP A 4 17.33 -10.99 -16.20
C ASP A 4 15.95 -11.58 -16.50
N ARG A 5 15.38 -11.20 -17.65
CA ARG A 5 14.11 -11.72 -18.18
C ARG A 5 14.24 -13.19 -18.56
N LYS A 6 13.34 -14.03 -18.05
CA LYS A 6 12.87 -15.21 -18.79
C LYS A 6 11.38 -15.03 -19.04
N GLY A 7 11.03 -14.82 -20.30
CA GLY A 7 9.64 -14.87 -20.76
C GLY A 7 9.17 -16.31 -20.89
N SER A 8 7.96 -16.57 -20.42
CA SER A 8 7.11 -17.66 -20.89
C SER A 8 5.66 -17.30 -20.57
N SER A 9 4.86 -17.26 -21.63
CA SER A 9 3.40 -17.23 -21.77
C SER A 9 2.51 -17.41 -20.52
N SER A 10 1.46 -16.58 -20.49
CA SER A 10 0.31 -16.56 -19.58
C SER A 10 0.68 -16.21 -18.14
N ASP A 11 0.46 -14.94 -17.80
CA ASP A 11 0.79 -14.32 -16.51
C ASP A 11 -0.02 -14.96 -15.37
N ASP A 12 0.52 -16.06 -14.86
CA ASP A 12 0.03 -16.72 -13.66
C ASP A 12 0.49 -15.91 -12.44
N VAL A 13 -0.47 -15.21 -11.81
CA VAL A 13 -0.29 -14.43 -10.57
C VAL A 13 0.27 -15.30 -9.43
N SER A 14 0.18 -16.64 -9.55
CA SER A 14 0.63 -17.60 -8.52
C SER A 14 2.14 -17.88 -8.47
N LYS A 15 2.97 -17.16 -9.24
CA LYS A 15 4.43 -17.25 -9.10
C LYS A 15 4.92 -16.60 -7.81
N ASN A 16 4.89 -17.35 -6.72
CA ASN A 16 5.22 -16.86 -5.38
C ASN A 16 6.73 -16.72 -5.08
N PHE A 17 7.60 -16.74 -6.10
CA PHE A 17 9.05 -16.72 -5.90
C PHE A 17 9.80 -15.74 -6.80
N ILE A 18 10.80 -15.05 -6.22
CA ILE A 18 11.75 -14.19 -6.93
C ILE A 18 13.15 -14.78 -6.79
N GLU A 19 13.89 -14.91 -7.90
CA GLU A 19 15.30 -15.31 -7.90
C GLU A 19 16.22 -14.11 -8.16
N ALA A 20 16.98 -13.68 -7.15
CA ALA A 20 18.03 -12.68 -7.30
C ALA A 20 19.37 -13.36 -7.64
N LYS A 21 20.15 -12.74 -8.54
CA LYS A 21 21.48 -13.21 -8.92
C LYS A 21 22.54 -12.21 -8.52
N GLU A 22 23.70 -12.72 -8.13
CA GLU A 22 24.85 -11.89 -7.81
C GLU A 22 25.27 -11.02 -9.02
N PRO A 23 25.49 -9.70 -8.82
CA PRO A 23 25.92 -8.80 -9.89
C PRO A 23 27.31 -9.18 -10.40
N TYR A 24 27.54 -9.00 -11.70
CA TYR A 24 28.80 -9.36 -12.35
C TYR A 24 29.95 -8.46 -11.85
N LYS A 25 30.99 -9.07 -11.26
CA LYS A 25 32.25 -8.39 -10.96
C LYS A 25 33.29 -8.75 -12.03
N SER A 26 33.67 -7.79 -12.85
CA SER A 26 34.79 -7.92 -13.79
C SER A 26 36.12 -7.92 -13.04
N ARG A 27 36.46 -9.00 -12.33
CA ARG A 27 37.85 -9.28 -11.92
C ARG A 27 38.22 -10.64 -12.47
N GLY A 28 39.17 -10.63 -13.40
CA GLY A 28 39.58 -11.80 -14.16
C GLY A 28 40.04 -12.94 -13.27
N GLY A 29 39.61 -14.16 -13.61
CA GLY A 29 40.08 -15.40 -13.03
C GLY A 29 38.98 -16.22 -12.37
N LEU A 30 38.69 -17.38 -12.98
CA LEU A 30 37.77 -18.46 -12.57
C LEU A 30 36.25 -18.18 -12.68
N LYS A 31 35.55 -19.13 -13.32
CA LYS A 31 34.07 -19.19 -13.44
C LYS A 31 33.47 -19.44 -12.06
N GLU A 32 33.36 -18.41 -11.24
CA GLU A 32 32.74 -18.53 -9.93
C GLU A 32 31.23 -18.77 -10.09
N ARG A 33 30.71 -19.81 -9.43
CA ARG A 33 29.31 -20.19 -9.45
C ARG A 33 28.50 -19.06 -8.83
N ARG A 34 27.89 -18.21 -9.67
CA ARG A 34 27.11 -17.03 -9.24
C ARG A 34 26.15 -17.42 -8.13
N LYS A 35 26.21 -16.71 -7.01
CA LYS A 35 25.25 -16.92 -5.93
C LYS A 35 23.86 -16.52 -6.42
N LYS A 36 22.89 -17.40 -6.13
CA LYS A 36 21.47 -17.21 -6.42
C LYS A 36 20.74 -17.21 -5.09
N TRP A 37 19.83 -16.27 -4.91
CA TRP A 37 18.94 -16.21 -3.77
C TRP A 37 17.52 -16.38 -4.27
N LYS A 38 16.75 -17.25 -3.61
CA LYS A 38 15.32 -17.41 -3.87
C LYS A 38 14.56 -16.86 -2.69
N PHE A 39 13.58 -16.02 -2.95
CA PHE A 39 12.68 -15.44 -1.96
C PHE A 39 11.27 -15.87 -2.26
N ALA A 40 10.49 -16.21 -1.23
CA ALA A 40 9.09 -16.58 -1.35
C ALA A 40 8.23 -15.45 -0.78
N PHE A 41 7.11 -15.15 -1.44
CA PHE A 41 6.13 -14.15 -1.02
C PHE A 41 4.73 -14.69 -1.27
N ASP A 42 3.71 -14.11 -0.63
CA ASP A 42 2.32 -14.51 -0.88
C ASP A 42 1.89 -14.26 -2.32
N ASN A 43 2.37 -13.15 -2.90
CA ASN A 43 2.15 -12.75 -4.29
C ASN A 43 3.40 -12.05 -4.83
N VAL A 44 3.66 -12.20 -6.13
CA VAL A 44 4.75 -11.50 -6.83
C VAL A 44 4.21 -10.85 -8.11
N PHE A 45 4.26 -9.53 -8.16
CA PHE A 45 3.86 -8.77 -9.34
C PHE A 45 5.07 -8.47 -10.22
N SER A 46 5.02 -8.93 -11.47
CA SER A 46 5.95 -8.51 -12.54
C SER A 46 5.49 -7.21 -13.20
N PRO A 47 6.34 -6.53 -13.98
CA PRO A 47 5.95 -5.34 -14.74
C PRO A 47 4.85 -5.55 -15.80
N SER A 48 4.42 -6.80 -16.05
CA SER A 48 3.25 -7.12 -16.88
C SER A 48 1.94 -6.98 -16.12
N HIS A 49 1.97 -7.00 -14.79
CA HIS A 49 0.78 -6.83 -13.96
C HIS A 49 0.47 -5.34 -13.79
N ASP A 50 -0.82 -5.03 -13.75
CA ASP A 50 -1.32 -3.67 -13.62
C ASP A 50 -1.89 -3.39 -12.21
N GLN A 51 -2.57 -2.24 -12.06
CA GLN A 51 -3.18 -1.85 -10.79
C GLN A 51 -4.42 -2.68 -10.45
N ASP A 52 -5.09 -3.29 -11.44
CA ASP A 52 -6.25 -4.16 -11.21
C ASP A 52 -5.80 -5.51 -10.62
N ASP A 53 -4.66 -6.03 -11.08
CA ASP A 53 -4.05 -7.24 -10.50
C ASP A 53 -3.68 -7.03 -9.02
N VAL A 54 -3.06 -5.89 -8.71
CA VAL A 54 -2.71 -5.53 -7.33
C VAL A 54 -3.96 -5.30 -6.49
N TRP A 55 -4.99 -4.68 -7.07
CA TRP A 55 -6.27 -4.46 -6.39
C TRP A 55 -6.96 -5.78 -6.04
N THR A 56 -6.97 -6.76 -6.96
CA THR A 56 -7.61 -8.07 -6.73
C THR A 56 -7.09 -8.77 -5.48
N VAL A 57 -5.78 -8.62 -5.18
CA VAL A 57 -5.16 -9.19 -3.98
C VAL A 57 -5.43 -8.36 -2.72
N THR A 58 -5.62 -7.05 -2.86
CA THR A 58 -5.73 -6.11 -1.74
C THR A 58 -7.17 -5.76 -1.35
N GLU A 59 -8.14 -5.93 -2.26
CA GLU A 59 -9.58 -5.71 -2.00
C GLU A 59 -10.09 -6.51 -0.79
N PRO A 60 -9.75 -7.80 -0.59
CA PRO A 60 -10.22 -8.55 0.58
C PRO A 60 -9.78 -7.93 1.92
N LEU A 61 -8.63 -7.24 1.94
CA LEU A 61 -8.17 -6.50 3.11
C LEU A 61 -9.05 -5.28 3.36
N VAL A 62 -9.46 -4.57 2.31
CA VAL A 62 -10.41 -3.45 2.42
C VAL A 62 -11.78 -3.97 2.89
N GLN A 63 -12.24 -5.10 2.36
CA GLN A 63 -13.49 -5.72 2.83
C GLN A 63 -13.44 -6.08 4.32
N SER A 64 -12.30 -6.57 4.81
CA SER A 64 -12.11 -6.87 6.23
C SER A 64 -12.33 -5.63 7.13
N THR A 65 -12.03 -4.42 6.63
CA THR A 65 -12.30 -3.19 7.39
C THR A 65 -13.78 -2.88 7.54
N ILE A 66 -14.58 -3.20 6.53
CA ILE A 66 -16.03 -3.08 6.55
C ILE A 66 -16.63 -4.09 7.54
N ASP A 67 -16.03 -5.28 7.62
CA ASP A 67 -16.46 -6.35 8.53
C ASP A 67 -16.06 -6.09 10.00
N GLY A 68 -15.37 -4.97 10.28
CA GLY A 68 -15.03 -4.53 11.63
C GLY A 68 -13.61 -4.89 12.10
N TYR A 69 -12.72 -5.30 11.19
CA TYR A 69 -11.32 -5.59 11.51
C TYR A 69 -10.41 -4.37 11.26
N ASN A 70 -9.43 -4.19 12.14
CA ASN A 70 -8.37 -3.20 11.94
C ASN A 70 -7.36 -3.71 10.92
N VAL A 71 -7.15 -2.97 9.83
CA VAL A 71 -6.22 -3.33 8.74
C VAL A 71 -5.19 -2.22 8.55
N CYS A 72 -3.94 -2.61 8.33
CA CYS A 72 -2.85 -1.70 8.01
C CYS A 72 -2.14 -2.18 6.73
N LEU A 73 -1.96 -1.27 5.78
CA LEU A 73 -1.23 -1.52 4.54
C LEU A 73 -0.18 -0.44 4.33
N PHE A 74 1.05 -0.86 4.05
CA PHE A 74 2.16 0.04 3.77
C PHE A 74 3.00 -0.48 2.61
N ALA A 75 3.51 0.43 1.80
CA ALA A 75 4.44 0.11 0.72
C ALA A 75 5.88 0.40 1.17
N TYR A 76 6.79 -0.57 1.00
CA TYR A 76 8.19 -0.45 1.37
C TYR A 76 9.11 -0.69 0.18
N GLY A 77 10.25 0.02 0.14
CA GLY A 77 11.24 -0.09 -0.94
C GLY A 77 12.03 1.19 -1.15
N GLN A 78 13.08 1.11 -1.98
CA GLN A 78 13.93 2.26 -2.30
C GLN A 78 13.18 3.38 -3.07
N THR A 79 13.75 4.58 -3.12
CA THR A 79 13.22 5.66 -3.97
C THR A 79 13.16 5.22 -5.43
N GLY A 80 12.05 5.54 -6.11
CA GLY A 80 11.80 5.13 -7.50
C GLY A 80 11.32 3.68 -7.68
N SER A 81 11.10 2.90 -6.60
CA SER A 81 10.63 1.51 -6.70
C SER A 81 9.13 1.33 -6.94
N GLY A 82 8.37 2.42 -7.09
CA GLY A 82 6.92 2.36 -7.34
C GLY A 82 6.02 2.45 -6.10
N LYS A 83 6.53 2.66 -4.88
CA LYS A 83 5.68 2.78 -3.65
C LYS A 83 4.48 3.72 -3.80
N THR A 84 4.71 4.94 -4.28
CA THR A 84 3.66 5.95 -4.49
C THR A 84 2.72 5.54 -5.63
N TYR A 85 3.24 4.90 -6.68
CA TYR A 85 2.42 4.39 -7.77
C TYR A 85 1.50 3.27 -7.28
N THR A 86 1.98 2.31 -6.49
CA THR A 86 1.14 1.25 -5.91
C THR A 86 0.06 1.82 -4.97
N MET A 87 0.42 2.73 -4.06
CA MET A 87 -0.52 3.26 -3.07
C MET A 87 -1.53 4.25 -3.65
N LEU A 88 -1.08 5.22 -4.46
CA LEU A 88 -1.93 6.31 -4.97
C LEU A 88 -2.30 6.12 -6.45
N GLY A 89 -1.36 5.61 -7.24
CA GLY A 89 -1.51 5.48 -8.69
C GLY A 89 -1.46 6.81 -9.43
N ASP A 90 -2.02 6.81 -10.63
CA ASP A 90 -2.21 7.99 -11.47
C ASP A 90 -3.70 8.15 -11.84
N LYS A 91 -4.03 9.20 -12.60
CA LYS A 91 -5.43 9.49 -12.96
C LYS A 91 -6.09 8.40 -13.82
N THR A 92 -5.29 7.65 -14.57
CA THR A 92 -5.75 6.58 -15.46
C THR A 92 -5.69 5.21 -14.81
N ASN A 93 -4.76 5.02 -13.88
CA ASN A 93 -4.49 3.78 -13.18
C ASN A 93 -4.50 4.06 -11.66
N PRO A 94 -5.69 4.23 -11.05
CA PRO A 94 -5.79 4.53 -9.62
C PRO A 94 -5.18 3.42 -8.79
N GLY A 95 -4.44 3.79 -7.75
CA GLY A 95 -3.82 2.86 -6.81
C GLY A 95 -4.76 2.41 -5.70
N ILE A 96 -4.19 1.74 -4.71
CA ILE A 96 -4.94 1.09 -3.64
C ILE A 96 -5.77 2.07 -2.80
N ILE A 97 -5.22 3.24 -2.44
CA ILE A 97 -5.91 4.23 -1.59
C ILE A 97 -7.18 4.73 -2.29
N THR A 98 -7.06 5.14 -3.56
CA THR A 98 -8.18 5.69 -4.33
C THR A 98 -9.31 4.68 -4.47
N ARG A 99 -8.97 3.44 -4.84
CA ARG A 99 -9.94 2.33 -4.99
C ARG A 99 -10.57 1.93 -3.65
N ALA A 100 -9.80 1.93 -2.57
CA ALA A 100 -10.31 1.64 -1.22
C ALA A 100 -11.35 2.67 -0.78
N VAL A 101 -11.07 3.97 -0.99
CA VAL A 101 -12.02 5.04 -0.68
C VAL A 101 -13.30 4.89 -1.52
N GLU A 102 -13.18 4.64 -2.82
CA GLU A 102 -14.34 4.40 -3.70
C GLU A 102 -15.20 3.21 -3.22
N LYS A 103 -14.56 2.08 -2.88
CA LYS A 103 -15.24 0.90 -2.33
C LYS A 103 -15.97 1.20 -1.03
N LEU A 104 -15.33 1.91 -0.09
CA LEU A 104 -15.94 2.27 1.19
C LEU A 104 -17.21 3.12 1.02
N PHE A 105 -17.17 4.11 0.14
CA PHE A 105 -18.35 4.95 -0.14
C PHE A 105 -19.45 4.19 -0.90
N ALA A 106 -19.07 3.28 -1.82
CA ALA A 106 -20.03 2.42 -2.50
C ALA A 106 -20.78 1.52 -1.51
N VAL A 107 -20.04 0.84 -0.63
CA VAL A 107 -20.62 -0.07 0.38
C VAL A 107 -21.47 0.69 1.39
N LYS A 108 -21.03 1.88 1.83
CA LYS A 108 -21.87 2.76 2.66
C LYS A 108 -23.23 3.01 2.00
N THR A 109 -23.23 3.42 0.73
CA THR A 109 -24.46 3.75 -0.01
C THR A 109 -25.37 2.54 -0.12
N GLU A 110 -24.81 1.36 -0.39
CA GLU A 110 -25.53 0.10 -0.47
C GLU A 110 -26.17 -0.29 0.87
N MET A 111 -25.42 -0.20 1.97
CA MET A 111 -25.90 -0.54 3.31
C MET A 111 -27.02 0.39 3.79
N GLU A 112 -26.87 1.70 3.57
CA GLU A 112 -27.88 2.70 3.96
C GLU A 112 -29.18 2.51 3.15
N THR A 113 -29.05 2.20 1.85
CA THR A 113 -30.21 1.94 0.97
C THR A 113 -30.93 0.64 1.35
N THR A 114 -30.19 -0.46 1.53
CA THR A 114 -30.75 -1.78 1.83
C THR A 114 -31.43 -1.82 3.20
N SER A 115 -30.89 -1.08 4.17
CA SER A 115 -31.42 -1.02 5.53
C SER A 115 -32.60 -0.03 5.68
N MET A 116 -33.14 0.53 4.59
CA MET A 116 -34.13 1.62 4.64
C MET A 116 -33.71 2.76 5.59
N ASN A 117 -32.43 3.14 5.59
CA ASN A 117 -31.82 4.14 6.48
C ASN A 117 -31.84 3.80 7.99
N SER A 118 -32.06 2.53 8.39
CA SER A 118 -31.96 2.14 9.81
C SER A 118 -30.50 2.06 10.30
N THR A 119 -29.57 1.75 9.40
CA THR A 119 -28.13 1.69 9.66
C THR A 119 -27.48 2.97 9.13
N LYS A 120 -26.67 3.65 9.95
CA LYS A 120 -25.91 4.83 9.54
C LYS A 120 -24.43 4.51 9.55
N VAL A 121 -23.74 4.77 8.43
CA VAL A 121 -22.30 4.51 8.31
C VAL A 121 -21.54 5.83 8.37
N HIS A 122 -20.68 5.96 9.37
CA HIS A 122 -19.79 7.11 9.52
C HIS A 122 -18.40 6.75 9.00
N ILE A 123 -17.86 7.59 8.11
CA ILE A 123 -16.50 7.45 7.58
C ILE A 123 -15.74 8.73 7.95
N SER A 124 -14.64 8.57 8.67
CA SER A 124 -13.68 9.63 8.99
C SER A 124 -12.34 9.35 8.32
N VAL A 125 -11.65 10.39 7.87
CA VAL A 125 -10.34 10.29 7.21
C VAL A 125 -9.38 11.25 7.88
N GLU A 126 -8.18 10.76 8.15
CA GLU A 126 -7.05 11.53 8.64
C GLU A 126 -5.87 11.31 7.70
N LEU A 127 -5.14 12.37 7.36
CA LEU A 127 -3.96 12.28 6.49
C LEU A 127 -2.77 12.93 7.17
N LEU A 128 -1.79 12.12 7.55
CA LEU A 128 -0.60 12.56 8.25
C LEU A 128 0.67 12.37 7.44
N GLU A 129 1.60 13.30 7.60
CA GLU A 129 2.99 13.16 7.18
C GLU A 129 3.89 13.05 8.40
N ILE A 130 4.77 12.04 8.42
CA ILE A 130 5.90 11.98 9.34
C ILE A 130 7.15 12.33 8.55
N TYR A 131 7.76 13.47 8.85
CA TYR A 131 8.96 13.94 8.19
C TYR A 131 9.92 14.53 9.21
N ASN A 132 11.15 14.02 9.26
CA ASN A 132 12.19 14.47 10.18
C ASN A 132 11.73 14.46 11.65
N GLU A 133 11.17 13.32 12.09
CA GLU A 133 10.61 13.12 13.43
C GLU A 133 9.46 14.09 13.82
N GLN A 134 8.92 14.85 12.87
CA GLN A 134 7.75 15.71 13.07
C GLN A 134 6.53 15.11 12.41
N VAL A 135 5.40 15.13 13.11
CA VAL A 135 4.10 14.69 12.59
C VAL A 135 3.28 15.91 12.20
N ARG A 136 2.77 15.91 10.97
CA ARG A 136 2.01 17.03 10.40
C ARG A 136 0.67 16.55 9.91
N ASP A 137 -0.38 17.30 10.24
CA ASP A 137 -1.70 17.08 9.66
C ASP A 137 -1.79 17.74 8.27
N LEU A 138 -1.93 16.92 7.23
CA LEU A 138 -2.03 17.35 5.84
C LEU A 138 -3.43 17.85 5.47
N LEU A 139 -4.47 17.55 6.28
CA LEU A 139 -5.81 18.10 6.10
C LEU A 139 -6.00 19.44 6.84
N SER A 140 -5.08 19.81 7.74
CA SER A 140 -5.10 21.11 8.42
C SER A 140 -4.92 22.27 7.45
N ARG A 141 -5.58 23.40 7.72
CA ARG A 141 -5.34 24.64 6.97
C ARG A 141 -3.90 25.09 7.20
N LYS A 142 -3.13 25.16 6.11
CA LYS A 142 -1.78 25.73 6.14
C LYS A 142 -1.86 27.20 6.60
N THR A 143 -1.23 27.49 7.72
CA THR A 143 -1.10 28.87 8.23
C THR A 143 0.27 29.44 7.82
N ASN A 144 0.53 30.71 8.13
CA ASN A 144 1.84 31.32 7.92
C ASN A 144 2.98 30.57 8.65
N SER A 145 2.66 29.79 9.69
CA SER A 145 3.61 28.96 10.45
C SER A 145 3.77 27.54 9.91
N GLY A 146 3.11 27.17 8.80
CA GLY A 146 3.20 25.84 8.18
C GLY A 146 1.98 24.96 8.44
N TYR A 147 2.18 23.63 8.41
CA TYR A 147 1.16 22.66 8.81
C TYR A 147 1.06 22.60 10.34
N LYS A 148 -0.12 22.22 10.83
CA LYS A 148 -0.33 21.95 12.25
C LYS A 148 0.49 20.72 12.67
N GLU A 149 1.34 20.91 13.68
CA GLU A 149 2.10 19.82 14.30
C GLU A 149 1.19 19.01 15.23
N VAL A 150 1.32 17.69 15.19
CA VAL A 150 0.46 16.77 15.94
C VAL A 150 1.29 15.93 16.91
N GLN A 151 0.79 15.70 18.11
CA GLN A 151 1.42 14.82 19.08
C GLN A 151 0.86 13.40 18.98
N LEU A 152 1.75 12.41 18.91
CA LEU A 152 1.36 11.00 18.99
C LEU A 152 1.14 10.62 20.46
N ARG A 153 -0.05 10.10 20.77
CA ARG A 153 -0.38 9.58 22.10
C ARG A 153 -0.80 8.11 21.98
N LEU A 154 -0.38 7.30 22.95
CA LEU A 154 -0.79 5.90 23.07
C LEU A 154 -1.90 5.83 24.13
N ASN A 155 -3.06 5.28 23.77
CA ASN A 155 -4.12 5.00 24.73
C ASN A 155 -4.11 3.52 25.13
N SER A 156 -4.34 3.25 26.41
CA SER A 156 -4.27 1.91 27.00
C SER A 156 -5.46 1.01 26.68
N ASN A 157 -6.55 1.57 26.14
CA ASN A 157 -7.83 0.86 26.00
C ASN A 157 -8.13 0.33 24.60
N GLU A 158 -7.38 0.73 23.59
CA GLU A 158 -7.44 0.19 22.23
C GLU A 158 -6.07 0.46 21.59
N ALA A 159 -5.60 -0.43 20.72
CA ALA A 159 -4.44 -0.19 19.87
C ALA A 159 -4.75 0.85 18.76
N THR A 160 -5.49 1.90 19.09
CA THR A 160 -5.73 3.07 18.26
C THR A 160 -4.72 4.13 18.66
N VAL A 161 -3.81 4.44 17.74
CA VAL A 161 -3.06 5.70 17.80
C VAL A 161 -4.09 6.78 17.48
N ASN A 162 -4.77 7.28 18.51
CA ASN A 162 -5.64 8.43 18.35
C ASN A 162 -4.77 9.64 18.07
N ILE A 163 -4.79 10.08 16.83
CA ILE A 163 -4.11 11.29 16.38
C ILE A 163 -4.97 12.45 16.86
N VAL A 164 -4.62 13.03 18.01
CA VAL A 164 -5.34 14.20 18.53
C VAL A 164 -4.78 15.45 17.87
N VAL A 165 -5.51 15.95 16.88
CA VAL A 165 -5.22 17.20 16.18
C VAL A 165 -5.77 18.38 17.00
N GLU A 166 -5.04 18.89 18.00
CA GLU A 166 -5.47 20.00 18.91
C GLU A 166 -5.73 21.35 18.24
#